data_AF-A0A0F9TMJ0-F1
#
_entry.id   AF-A0A0F9TMJ0-F1
#
_cell.length_a   1.000
_cell.length_b   1.000
_cell.length_c   1.000
_cell.angle_alpha   90.00
_cell.angle_beta   90.00
_cell.angle_gamma   90.00
#
_symmetry.space_group_name_H-M   'P 1'
#
loop_
_entity.id
_entity.type
_entity.pdbx_description
1 polymer ?
#
loop_
_entity_poly.entity_id
_entity_poly.type
_entity_poly.pdbx_seq_one_letter_code
_entity_poly.pdbx_strand_id
1 'polypeptide(L)' 'MNALRKGKVGVTAHALLRFLQRVDGVDIEDAVRRLVPDDPEHMIGVVGGNGTFPGPKGFRLVIKDGNVITIVPS' A
#
# COMPACT_ATOMS: atom_id res chain seq x y z
N MET A 1 -14.24 1.97 1.72
CA MET A 1 -13.06 2.58 2.38
C MET A 1 -13.54 3.69 3.29
N ASN A 2 -13.14 3.68 4.57
CA ASN A 2 -13.52 4.73 5.53
C ASN A 2 -12.68 5.99 5.29
N ALA A 3 -13.31 7.15 5.18
CA ALA A 3 -12.61 8.43 5.09
C ALA A 3 -11.97 8.79 6.45
N LEU A 4 -10.74 9.29 6.42
CA LEU A 4 -10.13 9.92 7.59
C LEU A 4 -10.86 11.24 7.85
N ARG A 5 -11.08 11.62 9.11
CA ARG A 5 -11.85 12.86 9.40
C ARG A 5 -11.02 13.86 10.19
N LYS A 6 -11.18 15.14 9.86
CA LYS A 6 -10.76 16.29 10.67
C LYS A 6 -11.99 17.12 11.01
N GLY A 7 -12.50 16.97 12.22
CA GLY A 7 -13.80 17.52 12.61
C GLY A 7 -14.92 16.97 11.73
N LYS A 8 -15.70 17.86 11.11
CA LYS A 8 -16.81 17.47 10.21
C LYS A 8 -16.34 17.08 8.81
N VAL A 9 -15.12 17.44 8.42
CA VAL A 9 -14.58 17.21 7.07
C VAL A 9 -14.03 15.80 6.94
N GLY A 10 -14.46 15.07 5.91
CA GLY A 10 -13.90 13.78 5.52
C GLY A 10 -12.81 13.95 4.46
N VAL A 11 -11.76 13.16 4.56
CA VAL A 11 -10.61 13.11 3.67
C VAL A 11 -10.54 11.70 3.10
N THR A 12 -10.70 11.58 1.79
CA THR A 12 -10.61 10.29 1.09
C THR A 12 -9.14 9.88 0.93
N ALA A 13 -8.90 8.58 0.79
CA ALA A 13 -7.55 8.07 0.49
C ALA A 13 -6.96 8.72 -0.77
N HIS A 14 -7.79 8.97 -1.79
CA HIS A 14 -7.36 9.66 -3.01
C HIS A 14 -6.91 11.10 -2.74
N ALA A 15 -7.67 11.85 -1.94
CA ALA A 15 -7.31 13.23 -1.60
C ALA A 15 -6.00 13.30 -0.81
N LEU A 16 -5.80 12.38 0.14
CA LEU A 16 -4.56 12.28 0.90
C LEU A 16 -3.37 11.95 -0.02
N LEU A 17 -3.53 10.99 -0.93
CA LEU A 17 -2.48 10.62 -1.89
C LEU A 17 -2.04 11.82 -2.75
N ARG A 18 -3.00 12.61 -3.24
CA ARG A 18 -2.70 13.81 -4.03
C ARG A 18 -2.00 14.90 -3.23
N PHE A 19 -2.36 15.05 -1.95
CA PHE A 19 -1.68 15.96 -1.05
C PHE A 19 -0.21 15.59 -0.89
N LEU A 20 0.08 14.31 -0.58
CA LEU A 20 1.45 13.81 -0.44
C LEU A 20 2.27 14.01 -1.74
N GLN A 21 1.68 13.75 -2.91
CA GLN A 21 2.34 13.96 -4.20
C GLN A 21 2.65 15.44 -4.48
N ARG A 22 1.63 16.30 -4.38
CA ARG A 22 1.69 17.66 -4.93
C ARG A 22 2.21 18.70 -3.94
N VAL A 23 2.02 18.47 -2.65
CA VAL A 23 2.40 19.41 -1.59
C VAL A 23 3.68 18.95 -0.92
N ASP A 24 3.74 17.69 -0.51
CA ASP A 24 4.90 17.15 0.22
C ASP A 24 6.00 16.62 -0.73
N GLY A 25 5.75 16.59 -2.04
CA GLY A 25 6.71 16.16 -3.05
C GLY A 25 7.06 14.67 -2.99
N VAL A 26 6.21 13.85 -2.37
CA VAL A 26 6.44 12.40 -2.25
C VAL A 26 6.27 11.74 -3.63
N ASP A 27 7.33 11.08 -4.09
CA ASP A 27 7.26 10.20 -5.26
C ASP A 27 6.52 8.90 -4.87
N ILE A 28 5.24 8.85 -5.21
CA ILE A 28 4.39 7.68 -4.95
C ILE A 28 4.79 6.48 -5.80
N GLU A 29 5.31 6.69 -7.01
CA GLU A 29 5.75 5.58 -7.86
C GLU A 29 6.98 4.91 -7.25
N ASP A 30 7.95 5.68 -6.76
CA ASP A 30 9.06 5.15 -5.97
C ASP A 30 8.57 4.41 -4.71
N ALA A 31 7.59 4.98 -4.00
CA ALA A 31 7.01 4.32 -2.83
C ALA A 31 6.39 2.95 -3.18
N VAL A 32 5.73 2.82 -4.32
CA VAL A 32 5.18 1.53 -4.80
C VAL A 32 6.30 0.53 -5.11
N ARG A 33 7.36 0.95 -5.83
CA ARG A 33 8.52 0.08 -6.15
C ARG A 33 9.25 -0.39 -4.89
N ARG A 34 9.29 0.43 -3.86
CA ARG A 34 9.86 0.05 -2.55
C ARG A 34 8.95 -0.85 -1.73
N LEU A 35 7.65 -0.78 -1.98
CA LEU A 35 6.65 -1.57 -1.28
C LEU A 35 6.56 -2.99 -1.85
N VAL A 36 6.48 -3.10 -3.18
CA VAL A 36 6.36 -4.37 -3.91
C VAL A 36 7.65 -4.62 -4.67
N PRO A 37 8.36 -5.74 -4.42
CA PRO A 37 9.60 -6.06 -5.12
C PRO A 37 9.39 -6.21 -6.63
N ASP A 38 10.48 -6.06 -7.40
CA ASP A 38 10.47 -6.00 -8.88
C ASP A 38 9.92 -7.28 -9.56
N ASP A 39 9.81 -8.41 -8.83
CA ASP A 39 9.12 -9.62 -9.26
C ASP A 39 7.82 -9.86 -8.44
N PRO A 40 6.71 -9.19 -8.79
CA PRO A 40 5.43 -9.37 -8.12
C PRO A 40 4.77 -10.72 -8.46
N GLU A 41 5.20 -11.40 -9.52
CA GLU A 41 4.60 -12.66 -9.97
C GLU A 41 4.84 -13.78 -8.95
N HIS A 42 5.98 -13.74 -8.26
CA HIS A 42 6.30 -14.65 -7.15
C HIS A 42 5.33 -14.52 -5.96
N MET A 43 4.75 -13.34 -5.75
CA MET A 43 3.79 -13.09 -4.66
C MET A 43 2.37 -13.52 -5.06
N ILE A 44 2.01 -13.40 -6.33
CA ILE A 44 0.67 -13.71 -6.85
C ILE A 44 0.52 -15.21 -7.16
N GLY A 45 1.61 -15.88 -7.55
CA GLY A 45 1.61 -17.32 -7.88
C GLY A 45 1.31 -18.25 -6.71
N VAL A 46 1.42 -17.75 -5.47
CA VAL A 46 1.11 -18.50 -4.25
C VAL A 46 -0.35 -18.27 -3.87
N VAL A 47 -1.20 -19.27 -4.17
CA VAL A 47 -2.60 -19.39 -3.69
C VAL A 47 -3.49 -18.16 -3.99
N GLY A 48 -3.60 -17.80 -5.28
CA GLY A 48 -4.55 -16.78 -5.74
C GLY A 48 -4.24 -15.36 -5.23
N GLY A 49 -2.98 -15.10 -4.85
CA GLY A 49 -2.54 -13.81 -4.32
C GLY A 49 -3.11 -13.48 -2.94
N ASN A 50 -3.62 -14.45 -2.19
CA ASN A 50 -4.15 -14.27 -0.84
C ASN A 50 -3.15 -14.77 0.19
N GLY A 51 -2.64 -13.89 1.05
CA GLY A 51 -1.70 -14.31 2.10
C GLY A 51 -0.89 -13.17 2.69
N THR A 52 -0.01 -13.55 3.61
CA THR A 52 0.96 -12.64 4.23
C THR A 52 2.35 -12.95 3.69
N PHE A 53 2.97 -11.96 3.07
CA PHE A 53 4.26 -12.09 2.38
C PHE A 53 5.32 -11.22 3.03
N PRO A 54 6.59 -11.65 3.06
CA PRO A 54 7.67 -10.79 3.54
C PRO A 54 7.81 -9.58 2.60
N GLY A 55 7.78 -8.39 3.18
CA GLY A 55 8.09 -7.15 2.48
C GLY A 55 9.56 -6.76 2.64
N PRO A 56 10.06 -5.83 1.82
CA PRO A 56 11.40 -5.27 2.01
C PRO A 56 11.50 -4.58 3.39
N LYS A 57 12.64 -4.65 4.09
CA LYS A 57 12.90 -3.83 5.31
C LYS A 57 11.95 -4.04 6.49
N GLY A 58 11.73 -5.30 6.90
CA GLY A 58 11.19 -5.59 8.24
C GLY A 58 9.68 -5.34 8.41
N PHE A 59 8.92 -5.42 7.33
CA PHE A 59 7.46 -5.50 7.37
C PHE A 59 6.96 -6.70 6.57
N ARG A 60 5.68 -7.03 6.74
CA ARG A 60 4.95 -8.01 5.93
C ARG A 60 3.78 -7.34 5.21
N LEU A 61 3.46 -7.85 4.03
CA LEU A 61 2.34 -7.42 3.20
C LEU A 61 1.20 -8.41 3.33
N VAL A 62 -0.01 -7.94 3.59
CA VAL A 62 -1.22 -8.75 3.47
C VAL A 62 -1.84 -8.46 2.12
N ILE A 63 -1.89 -9.47 1.26
CA ILE A 63 -2.47 -9.38 -0.07
C ILE A 63 -3.81 -10.11 -0.06
N LYS A 64 -4.82 -9.48 -0.66
CA LYS A 64 -6.12 -10.07 -0.90
C LYS A 64 -6.61 -9.74 -2.32
N ASP A 65 -7.03 -10.76 -3.06
CA ASP A 65 -7.52 -10.68 -4.44
C ASP A 65 -6.54 -9.89 -5.34
N GLY A 66 -5.24 -10.16 -5.19
CA GLY A 66 -4.16 -9.48 -5.92
C GLY A 66 -3.86 -8.06 -5.46
N ASN A 67 -4.49 -7.55 -4.40
CA ASN A 67 -4.30 -6.20 -3.88
C ASN A 67 -3.62 -6.21 -2.51
N VAL A 68 -2.62 -5.35 -2.30
CA VAL A 68 -2.09 -5.10 -0.95
C VAL A 68 -3.15 -4.35 -0.14
N ILE A 69 -3.67 -4.99 0.91
CA ILE A 69 -4.71 -4.41 1.77
C ILE A 69 -4.17 -3.92 3.11
N THR A 70 -3.05 -4.48 3.58
CA THR A 70 -2.44 -4.13 4.87
C THR A 70 -0.92 -4.26 4.81
N ILE A 71 -0.21 -3.36 5.50
CA ILE A 71 1.22 -3.46 5.78
C ILE A 71 1.35 -3.63 7.30
N VAL A 72 2.03 -4.69 7.76
CA VAL A 72 2.24 -4.97 9.19
C VAL A 72 3.73 -4.99 9.51
N PRO A 73 4.19 -4.46 10.66
CA PRO A 73 5.57 -4.67 11.12
C PRO A 73 5.88 -6.16 11.25
N SER A 74 7.11 -6.58 10.92
CA SER A 74 7.58 -7.96 11.06
C SER A 74 7.82 -8.35 12.50
#